data_AF-A0A0U3E9C3-F1
#
_entry.id   AF-A0A0U3E9C3-F1
#
_cell.length_a   1.000
_cell.length_b   1.000
_cell.length_c   1.000
_cell.angle_alpha   90.00
_cell.angle_beta   90.00
_cell.angle_gamma   90.00
#
_symmetry.space_group_name_H-M   'P 1'
#
loop_
_entity.id
_entity.type
_entity.pdbx_description
1 polymer ?
#
loop_
_entity_poly.entity_id
_entity_poly.type
_entity_poly.pdbx_seq_one_letter_code
_entity_poly.pdbx_strand_id
1 'polypeptide(L)'
;MFNLIQKELEKQDNYSRTENFAIGYKSTGSALVDINYKISSLRQRDEEEIIKLFDKAFEENREYALKWLFFARDIREGVGERRLFRICYKRLLKLDDDAFQKNLDNISEYGRWDDLISLIGISSNADEYIIRIIKEQLDEDLDNFNHNKPISLLAKWLPSENASSTSTKIMAKRIIRLLGMTPRKYRLMLSDLRAYSNVVEVKMSSNEWNNIDYEKVPSLANLKYKNAFMRHDENRRLEYLKSVEKGESKINMHVATPVDIVSRYSLGYHGIRDYDETLELAWDNLKDIMVEDTLVVADGSGSMTMHVSGNTMALDVANALAVYTSEHNSGVYRNKYITFSSKPQFVEFKESDSLKTKLEIALKHDEVANTNIEAVFDLILAIAVDNDIPQEEMIKNILIISDMEFDMAQGGWFGEDNTLTRPLFEVIEKRYKDAGYSLPKLIFWNVNSRTQTIPLTENELGVALVSGFGQNVLKMVMSSKYDPYEVLVETITGPRYAQIKC
;
A
#
# COMPACT_ATOMS: atom_id res chain seq x y z
N MET A 1 7.16 3.50 -42.84
CA MET A 1 5.95 4.37 -42.93
C MET A 1 4.72 3.68 -42.37
N PHE A 2 4.38 2.45 -42.79
CA PHE A 2 3.25 1.68 -42.22
C PHE A 2 3.34 1.44 -40.70
N ASN A 3 4.52 1.03 -40.20
CA ASN A 3 4.76 0.88 -38.75
C ASN A 3 4.70 2.21 -37.96
N LEU A 4 4.94 3.34 -38.61
CA LEU A 4 4.87 4.66 -37.96
C LEU A 4 3.42 5.11 -37.84
N ILE A 5 2.63 4.91 -38.91
CA ILE A 5 1.19 5.20 -38.91
C ILE A 5 0.46 4.29 -37.92
N GLN A 6 0.79 2.99 -37.89
CA GLN A 6 0.20 2.06 -36.94
C GLN A 6 0.52 2.44 -35.49
N LYS A 7 1.79 2.75 -35.18
CA LYS A 7 2.21 3.21 -33.85
C LYS A 7 1.53 4.52 -33.43
N GLU A 8 1.30 5.43 -34.38
CA GLU A 8 0.62 6.70 -34.11
C GLU A 8 -0.90 6.54 -33.95
N LEU A 9 -1.52 5.60 -34.67
CA LEU A 9 -2.92 5.22 -34.48
C LEU A 9 -3.13 4.53 -33.12
N GLU A 10 -2.23 3.61 -32.74
CA GLU A 10 -2.24 2.96 -31.42
C GLU A 10 -2.07 3.97 -30.28
N LYS A 11 -1.27 5.04 -30.47
CA LYS A 11 -1.18 6.15 -29.52
C LYS A 11 -2.47 6.95 -29.41
N GLN A 12 -3.13 7.27 -30.52
CA GLN A 12 -4.40 8.03 -30.50
C GLN A 12 -5.54 7.24 -29.81
N ASP A 13 -5.58 5.92 -29.96
CA ASP A 13 -6.56 5.07 -29.29
C ASP A 13 -6.28 4.86 -27.78
N ASN A 14 -5.07 5.20 -27.32
CA ASN A 14 -4.64 5.04 -25.93
C ASN A 14 -5.03 6.21 -25.02
N TYR A 15 -5.70 7.27 -25.50
CA TYR A 15 -6.13 8.37 -24.63
C TYR A 15 -7.37 8.03 -23.77
N SER A 16 -7.37 8.51 -22.53
CA SER A 16 -8.48 8.43 -21.55
C SER A 16 -8.75 9.80 -20.93
N ARG A 17 -9.84 9.92 -20.17
CA ARG A 17 -10.19 11.14 -19.42
C ARG A 17 -10.46 10.82 -17.96
N THR A 18 -9.99 11.70 -17.06
CA THR A 18 -10.40 11.72 -15.65
C THR A 18 -11.87 12.16 -15.52
N GLU A 19 -12.47 11.98 -14.35
CA GLU A 19 -13.82 12.49 -14.04
C GLU A 19 -13.89 14.01 -14.21
N ASN A 20 -12.76 14.67 -13.96
CA ASN A 20 -12.60 16.12 -14.10
C ASN A 20 -12.08 16.54 -15.49
N PHE A 21 -12.22 15.67 -16.49
CA PHE A 21 -11.94 15.91 -17.92
C PHE A 21 -10.47 16.15 -18.32
N ALA A 22 -9.50 15.92 -17.44
CA ALA A 22 -8.09 15.91 -17.83
C ALA A 22 -7.78 14.73 -18.76
N ILE A 23 -6.96 14.96 -19.78
CA ILE A 23 -6.55 13.94 -20.75
C ILE A 23 -5.32 13.20 -20.21
N GLY A 24 -5.42 11.88 -20.15
CA GLY A 24 -4.32 10.97 -19.84
C GLY A 24 -4.38 9.73 -20.72
N TYR A 25 -3.89 8.60 -20.22
CA TYR A 25 -3.74 7.36 -20.97
C TYR A 25 -4.56 6.20 -20.37
N LYS A 26 -4.97 5.26 -21.22
CA LYS A 26 -5.66 4.02 -20.82
C LYS A 26 -4.67 2.95 -20.34
N SER A 27 -3.46 2.95 -20.91
CA SER A 27 -2.40 1.97 -20.68
C SER A 27 -1.02 2.63 -20.79
N THR A 28 -0.06 2.13 -20.03
CA THR A 28 1.37 2.43 -20.17
C THR A 28 2.01 1.74 -21.37
N GLY A 29 1.35 0.74 -21.96
CA GLY A 29 1.96 -0.18 -22.92
C GLY A 29 2.50 -1.47 -22.27
N SER A 30 2.58 -1.53 -20.94
CA SER A 30 2.81 -2.76 -20.17
C SER A 30 1.60 -3.08 -19.30
N ALA A 31 0.99 -4.25 -19.52
CA ALA A 31 -0.08 -4.80 -18.70
C ALA A 31 0.37 -5.03 -17.25
N LEU A 32 1.64 -5.34 -17.02
CA LEU A 32 2.21 -5.50 -15.67
C LEU A 32 2.23 -4.17 -14.90
N VAL A 33 2.66 -3.09 -15.55
CA VAL A 33 2.65 -1.74 -14.96
C VAL A 33 1.21 -1.27 -14.76
N ASP A 34 0.32 -1.52 -15.72
CA ASP A 34 -1.09 -1.12 -15.64
C ASP A 34 -1.82 -1.76 -14.46
N ILE A 35 -1.67 -3.08 -14.25
CA ILE A 35 -2.31 -3.75 -13.12
C ILE A 35 -1.72 -3.30 -11.78
N ASN A 36 -0.41 -3.04 -11.73
CA ASN A 36 0.25 -2.52 -10.54
C ASN A 36 -0.27 -1.12 -10.19
N TYR A 37 -0.35 -0.21 -11.16
CA TYR A 37 -0.87 1.14 -10.93
C TYR A 37 -2.31 1.13 -10.41
N LYS A 38 -3.12 0.17 -10.86
CA LYS A 38 -4.53 0.03 -10.48
C LYS A 38 -4.76 -0.69 -9.16
N ILE A 39 -3.73 -1.27 -8.53
CA ILE A 39 -3.91 -2.24 -7.44
C ILE A 39 -4.77 -1.72 -6.27
N SER A 40 -4.65 -0.44 -5.91
CA SER A 40 -5.37 0.18 -4.79
C SER A 40 -6.86 0.33 -5.09
N SER A 41 -7.23 0.63 -6.34
CA SER A 41 -8.63 0.77 -6.77
C SER A 41 -9.30 -0.57 -7.05
N LEU A 42 -8.53 -1.65 -7.28
CA LEU A 42 -9.08 -3.00 -7.51
C LEU A 42 -9.73 -3.63 -6.28
N ARG A 43 -9.54 -3.08 -5.07
CA ARG A 43 -10.12 -3.60 -3.83
C ARG A 43 -11.63 -3.81 -3.91
N GLN A 44 -12.34 -2.86 -4.52
CA GLN A 44 -13.81 -2.82 -4.63
C GLN A 44 -14.34 -3.20 -6.03
N ARG A 45 -13.46 -3.57 -6.97
CA ARG A 45 -13.84 -3.90 -8.35
C ARG A 45 -14.34 -5.33 -8.48
N ASP A 46 -15.08 -5.57 -9.57
CA ASP A 46 -15.60 -6.89 -9.92
C ASP A 46 -14.48 -7.91 -10.14
N GLU A 47 -14.75 -9.17 -9.77
CA GLU A 47 -13.74 -10.23 -9.88
C GLU A 47 -13.30 -10.44 -11.34
N GLU A 48 -14.21 -10.30 -12.30
CA GLU A 48 -13.93 -10.45 -13.73
C GLU A 48 -12.96 -9.37 -14.25
N GLU A 49 -13.07 -8.13 -13.74
CA GLU A 49 -12.16 -7.05 -14.11
C GLU A 49 -10.74 -7.34 -13.62
N ILE A 50 -10.62 -7.79 -12.37
CA ILE A 50 -9.34 -8.19 -11.76
C ILE A 50 -8.71 -9.35 -12.55
N ILE A 51 -9.52 -10.37 -12.88
CA ILE A 51 -9.07 -11.53 -13.68
C ILE A 51 -8.58 -11.07 -15.04
N LYS A 52 -9.31 -10.19 -15.73
CA LYS A 52 -8.94 -9.70 -17.06
C LYS A 52 -7.60 -8.95 -17.04
N LEU A 53 -7.34 -8.13 -16.03
CA LEU A 53 -6.06 -7.43 -15.90
C LEU A 53 -4.94 -8.43 -15.61
N PHE A 54 -5.17 -9.41 -14.74
CA PHE A 54 -4.17 -10.41 -14.39
C PHE A 54 -3.84 -11.32 -15.58
N ASP A 55 -4.85 -11.76 -16.34
CA ASP A 55 -4.66 -12.56 -17.55
C ASP A 55 -3.75 -11.84 -18.54
N LYS A 56 -3.95 -10.53 -18.77
CA LYS A 56 -3.09 -9.71 -19.64
C LYS A 56 -1.64 -9.62 -19.13
N ALA A 57 -1.44 -9.37 -17.85
CA ALA A 57 -0.10 -9.32 -17.27
C ALA A 57 0.61 -10.69 -17.37
N PHE A 58 -0.13 -11.78 -17.17
CA PHE A 58 0.38 -13.15 -17.26
C PHE A 58 0.70 -13.55 -18.71
N GLU A 59 -0.08 -13.09 -19.68
CA GLU A 59 0.20 -13.24 -21.12
C GLU A 59 1.44 -12.45 -21.55
N GLU A 60 1.64 -11.24 -21.01
CA GLU A 60 2.84 -10.42 -21.28
C GLU A 60 4.11 -11.10 -20.76
N ASN A 61 4.13 -11.50 -19.48
CA ASN A 61 5.24 -12.23 -18.91
C ASN A 61 4.79 -13.05 -17.69
N ARG A 62 4.75 -14.38 -17.84
CA ARG A 62 4.29 -15.32 -16.80
C ARG A 62 5.08 -15.20 -15.49
N GLU A 63 6.40 -15.13 -15.59
CA GLU A 63 7.30 -15.08 -14.42
C GLU A 63 7.09 -13.79 -13.63
N TYR A 64 7.06 -12.65 -14.33
CA TYR A 64 6.88 -11.37 -13.68
C TYR A 64 5.47 -11.21 -13.14
N ALA A 65 4.43 -11.65 -13.84
CA ALA A 65 3.06 -11.62 -13.32
C ALA A 65 2.90 -12.47 -12.05
N LEU A 66 3.56 -13.64 -11.99
CA LEU A 66 3.51 -14.50 -10.82
C LEU A 66 4.27 -13.89 -9.63
N LYS A 67 5.48 -13.37 -9.86
CA LYS A 67 6.26 -12.66 -8.82
C LYS A 67 5.51 -11.41 -8.34
N TRP A 68 4.91 -10.66 -9.25
CA TRP A 68 4.04 -9.53 -8.94
C TRP A 68 2.82 -9.94 -8.12
N LEU A 69 2.20 -11.10 -8.39
CA LEU A 69 1.08 -11.59 -7.59
C LEU A 69 1.48 -11.83 -6.13
N PHE A 70 2.69 -12.33 -5.87
CA PHE A 70 3.22 -12.47 -4.52
C PHE A 70 3.62 -11.12 -3.89
N PHE A 71 4.17 -10.18 -4.66
CA PHE A 71 4.39 -8.80 -4.23
C PHE A 71 3.09 -8.10 -3.84
N ALA A 72 2.04 -8.24 -4.66
CA ALA A 72 0.70 -7.75 -4.37
C ALA A 72 0.19 -8.27 -3.03
N ARG A 73 0.46 -9.54 -2.70
CA ARG A 73 0.01 -10.15 -1.46
C ARG A 73 0.88 -9.84 -0.24
N ASP A 74 2.18 -9.65 -0.42
CA ASP A 74 3.15 -9.62 0.67
C ASP A 74 2.79 -8.58 1.74
N ILE A 75 2.46 -9.04 2.95
CA ILE A 75 2.04 -8.17 4.07
C ILE A 75 3.20 -7.47 4.77
N ARG A 76 4.44 -7.90 4.54
CA ARG A 76 5.63 -7.35 5.20
C ARG A 76 6.32 -6.35 4.28
N GLU A 77 6.47 -6.75 3.02
CA GLU A 77 7.34 -6.08 2.07
C GLU A 77 6.64 -5.66 0.79
N GLY A 78 5.39 -6.06 0.56
CA GLY A 78 4.62 -5.69 -0.62
C GLY A 78 3.39 -4.86 -0.28
N VAL A 79 2.32 -5.08 -1.03
CA VAL A 79 1.11 -4.24 -0.97
C VAL A 79 0.10 -4.74 0.06
N GLY A 80 0.04 -6.05 0.32
CA GLY A 80 -0.89 -6.65 1.27
C GLY A 80 -2.30 -6.94 0.72
N GLU A 81 -2.50 -6.93 -0.60
CA GLU A 81 -3.79 -7.07 -1.28
C GLU A 81 -4.35 -8.49 -1.26
N ARG A 82 -5.05 -8.80 -0.18
CA ARG A 82 -5.63 -10.12 0.06
C ARG A 82 -6.69 -10.56 -0.95
N ARG A 83 -7.67 -9.71 -1.24
CA ARG A 83 -8.83 -10.09 -2.09
C ARG A 83 -8.36 -10.34 -3.52
N LEU A 84 -7.59 -9.40 -4.06
CA LEU A 84 -6.97 -9.50 -5.37
C LEU A 84 -6.13 -10.77 -5.47
N PHE A 85 -5.24 -11.00 -4.50
CA PHE A 85 -4.40 -12.19 -4.50
C PHE A 85 -5.22 -13.48 -4.59
N ARG A 86 -6.26 -13.61 -3.75
CA ARG A 86 -7.11 -14.81 -3.78
C ARG A 86 -7.75 -14.98 -5.15
N ILE A 87 -8.35 -13.93 -5.72
CA ILE A 87 -9.00 -14.00 -7.04
C ILE A 87 -8.00 -14.45 -8.11
N CYS A 88 -6.84 -13.79 -8.20
CA CYS A 88 -5.82 -14.09 -9.21
C CYS A 88 -5.19 -15.48 -9.00
N TYR A 89 -4.92 -15.90 -7.77
CA TYR A 89 -4.36 -17.23 -7.48
C TYR A 89 -5.36 -18.34 -7.82
N LYS A 90 -6.67 -18.11 -7.64
CA LYS A 90 -7.71 -19.03 -8.15
C LYS A 90 -7.72 -19.10 -9.67
N ARG A 91 -7.52 -17.97 -10.35
CA ARG A 91 -7.42 -17.90 -11.80
C ARG A 91 -6.17 -18.64 -12.31
N LEU A 92 -5.05 -18.55 -11.59
CA LEU A 92 -3.78 -19.21 -11.93
C LEU A 92 -3.95 -20.72 -12.16
N LEU A 93 -4.77 -21.41 -11.36
CA LEU A 93 -5.05 -22.85 -11.57
C LEU A 93 -5.54 -23.17 -12.99
N LYS A 94 -6.28 -22.25 -13.63
CA LYS A 94 -6.78 -22.42 -15.00
C LYS A 94 -5.77 -22.00 -16.07
N LEU A 95 -4.83 -21.12 -15.73
CA LEU A 95 -3.81 -20.61 -16.65
C LEU A 95 -2.57 -21.51 -16.68
N ASP A 96 -2.19 -22.03 -15.50
CA ASP A 96 -0.99 -22.82 -15.27
C ASP A 96 -1.13 -23.59 -13.93
N ASP A 97 -1.54 -24.86 -14.02
CA ASP A 97 -1.68 -25.75 -12.87
C ASP A 97 -0.33 -26.08 -12.22
N ASP A 98 0.76 -26.13 -12.99
CA ASP A 98 2.10 -26.44 -12.48
C ASP A 98 2.64 -25.26 -11.65
N ALA A 99 2.55 -24.03 -12.16
CA ALA A 99 2.87 -22.83 -11.39
C ALA A 99 1.95 -22.67 -10.17
N PHE A 100 0.67 -23.00 -10.29
CA PHE A 100 -0.25 -22.98 -9.15
C PHE A 100 0.26 -23.89 -8.02
N GLN A 101 0.63 -25.13 -8.33
CA GLN A 101 1.07 -26.12 -7.34
C GLN A 101 2.42 -25.77 -6.73
N LYS A 102 3.41 -25.40 -7.55
CA LYS A 102 4.79 -25.08 -7.12
C LYS A 102 4.87 -23.97 -6.07
N ASN A 103 3.87 -23.10 -5.99
CA ASN A 103 3.90 -21.92 -5.12
C ASN A 103 2.89 -21.96 -3.96
N LEU A 104 2.16 -23.06 -3.75
CA LEU A 104 1.21 -23.15 -2.63
C LEU A 104 1.90 -22.99 -1.27
N ASP A 105 3.10 -23.56 -1.12
CA ASP A 105 3.91 -23.48 0.11
C ASP A 105 4.35 -22.05 0.43
N ASN A 106 4.49 -21.22 -0.61
CA ASN A 106 4.89 -19.82 -0.46
C ASN A 106 3.77 -18.95 0.12
N ILE A 107 2.50 -19.34 0.01
CA ILE A 107 1.35 -18.46 0.33
C ILE A 107 1.37 -17.98 1.78
N SER A 108 1.69 -18.86 2.74
CA SER A 108 1.69 -18.51 4.16
C SER A 108 2.83 -17.57 4.54
N GLU A 109 3.94 -17.58 3.79
CA GLU A 109 5.11 -16.75 4.04
C GLU A 109 4.92 -15.29 3.56
N TYR A 110 4.28 -15.08 2.40
CA TYR A 110 3.97 -13.72 1.94
C TYR A 110 2.63 -13.22 2.48
N GLY A 111 1.69 -14.12 2.76
CA GLY A 111 0.35 -13.78 3.19
C GLY A 111 0.02 -14.32 4.56
N ARG A 112 -1.04 -15.14 4.59
CA ARG A 112 -1.58 -15.77 5.80
C ARG A 112 -2.07 -17.16 5.44
N TRP A 113 -2.08 -18.06 6.42
CA TRP A 113 -2.64 -19.42 6.25
C TRP A 113 -4.10 -19.44 5.79
N ASP A 114 -4.90 -18.41 6.11
CA ASP A 114 -6.28 -18.34 5.63
C ASP A 114 -6.41 -18.03 4.13
N ASP A 115 -5.35 -17.54 3.49
CA ASP A 115 -5.30 -17.39 2.03
C ASP A 115 -5.22 -18.77 1.36
N LEU A 116 -4.36 -19.65 1.87
CA LEU A 116 -4.28 -21.05 1.43
C LEU A 116 -5.61 -21.79 1.66
N ILE A 117 -6.21 -21.63 2.84
CA ILE A 117 -7.52 -22.23 3.17
C ILE A 117 -8.63 -21.73 2.23
N SER A 118 -8.56 -20.47 1.77
CA SER A 118 -9.55 -19.91 0.85
C SER A 118 -9.56 -20.54 -0.55
N LEU A 119 -8.51 -21.32 -0.86
CA LEU A 119 -8.39 -22.07 -2.11
C LEU A 119 -9.00 -23.48 -2.01
N ILE A 120 -9.29 -23.97 -0.80
CA ILE A 120 -10.01 -25.23 -0.60
C ILE A 120 -11.43 -25.05 -1.15
N GLY A 121 -11.84 -25.93 -2.04
CA GLY A 121 -13.13 -25.81 -2.71
C GLY A 121 -13.08 -25.76 -4.21
N ILE A 122 -11.95 -25.37 -4.78
CA ILE A 122 -11.87 -25.01 -6.19
C ILE A 122 -11.81 -26.26 -7.08
N SER A 123 -11.06 -27.28 -6.67
CA SER A 123 -11.01 -28.58 -7.32
C SER A 123 -10.55 -29.65 -6.33
N SER A 124 -10.85 -30.93 -6.60
CA SER A 124 -10.40 -32.04 -5.75
C SER A 124 -8.86 -32.13 -5.71
N ASN A 125 -8.19 -31.94 -6.85
CA ASN A 125 -6.72 -31.99 -6.91
C ASN A 125 -6.08 -30.86 -6.11
N ALA A 126 -6.60 -29.63 -6.20
CA ALA A 126 -6.10 -28.51 -5.40
C ALA A 126 -6.30 -28.77 -3.89
N ASP A 127 -7.45 -29.31 -3.50
CA ASP A 127 -7.72 -29.69 -2.11
C ASP A 127 -6.70 -30.70 -1.58
N GLU A 128 -6.29 -31.70 -2.38
CA GLU A 128 -5.29 -32.69 -1.98
C GLU A 128 -3.93 -32.04 -1.69
N TYR A 129 -3.45 -31.16 -2.57
CA TYR A 129 -2.20 -30.43 -2.37
C TYR A 129 -2.26 -29.52 -1.14
N ILE A 130 -3.31 -28.71 -1.03
CA ILE A 130 -3.47 -27.76 0.08
C ILE A 130 -3.52 -28.49 1.42
N ILE A 131 -4.24 -29.61 1.49
CA ILE A 131 -4.38 -30.36 2.73
C ILE A 131 -3.11 -31.09 3.11
N ARG A 132 -2.31 -31.54 2.13
CA ARG A 132 -0.96 -32.06 2.40
C ARG A 132 -0.12 -31.01 3.13
N ILE A 133 -0.07 -29.79 2.61
CA ILE A 133 0.69 -28.67 3.19
C ILE A 133 0.20 -28.35 4.60
N ILE A 134 -1.13 -28.23 4.78
CA ILE A 134 -1.74 -27.99 6.09
C ILE A 134 -1.40 -29.12 7.07
N LYS A 135 -1.43 -30.38 6.62
CA LYS A 135 -1.12 -31.52 7.46
C LYS A 135 0.35 -31.56 7.86
N GLU A 136 1.27 -31.36 6.92
CA GLU A 136 2.71 -31.32 7.20
C GLU A 136 3.06 -30.24 8.22
N GLN A 137 2.56 -29.02 8.04
CA GLN A 137 2.78 -27.94 9.02
C GLN A 137 2.10 -28.24 10.36
N LEU A 138 0.91 -28.86 10.37
CA LEU A 138 0.21 -29.19 11.60
C LEU A 138 0.92 -30.28 12.39
N ASP A 139 1.49 -31.28 11.72
CA ASP A 139 2.29 -32.33 12.35
C ASP A 139 3.57 -31.73 12.96
N GLU A 140 4.22 -30.78 12.27
CA GLU A 140 5.34 -29.99 12.81
C GLU A 140 4.94 -29.16 14.04
N ASP A 141 3.81 -28.44 13.96
CA ASP A 141 3.29 -27.63 15.07
C ASP A 141 2.99 -28.50 16.30
N LEU A 142 2.48 -29.72 16.10
CA LEU A 142 2.22 -30.67 17.18
C LEU A 142 3.52 -31.22 17.78
N ASP A 143 4.53 -31.51 16.98
CA ASP A 143 5.85 -31.91 17.48
C ASP A 143 6.49 -30.78 18.30
N ASN A 144 6.48 -29.56 17.76
CA ASN A 144 7.00 -28.37 18.44
C ASN A 144 6.24 -28.09 19.74
N PHE A 145 4.91 -28.19 19.74
CA PHE A 145 4.07 -28.08 20.93
C PHE A 145 4.49 -29.08 22.03
N ASN A 146 4.68 -30.35 21.68
CA ASN A 146 5.07 -31.39 22.63
C ASN A 146 6.50 -31.19 23.18
N HIS A 147 7.37 -30.53 22.43
CA HIS A 147 8.74 -30.21 22.82
C HIS A 147 8.93 -28.79 23.38
N ASN A 148 7.84 -28.07 23.67
CA ASN A 148 7.86 -26.68 24.12
C ASN A 148 8.66 -25.73 23.20
N LYS A 149 8.58 -25.92 21.88
CA LYS A 149 9.16 -25.06 20.85
C LYS A 149 8.10 -24.15 20.22
N PRO A 150 8.48 -22.98 19.67
CA PRO A 150 7.56 -22.12 18.93
C PRO A 150 6.82 -22.88 17.81
N ILE A 151 5.53 -22.58 17.64
CA ILE A 151 4.69 -23.14 16.58
C ILE A 151 4.33 -22.08 15.54
N SER A 152 3.91 -22.50 14.36
CA SER A 152 3.41 -21.64 13.30
C SER A 152 2.09 -20.96 13.68
N LEU A 153 1.65 -20.02 12.83
CA LEU A 153 0.33 -19.38 12.95
C LEU A 153 -0.80 -20.20 12.31
N LEU A 154 -0.58 -21.44 11.85
CA LEU A 154 -1.60 -22.23 11.17
C LEU A 154 -2.86 -22.41 12.03
N ALA A 155 -2.69 -22.82 13.29
CA ALA A 155 -3.80 -23.04 14.22
C ALA A 155 -4.66 -21.78 14.44
N LYS A 156 -4.06 -20.58 14.37
CA LYS A 156 -4.77 -19.29 14.45
C LYS A 156 -5.79 -19.14 13.32
N TRP A 157 -5.43 -19.58 12.10
CA TRP A 157 -6.22 -19.35 10.89
C TRP A 157 -7.14 -20.52 10.51
N LEU A 158 -6.90 -21.72 11.03
CA LEU A 158 -7.76 -22.87 10.81
C LEU A 158 -9.21 -22.61 11.31
N PRO A 159 -10.25 -22.85 10.50
CA PRO A 159 -11.62 -22.51 10.88
C PRO A 159 -12.15 -23.41 11.99
N SER A 160 -12.92 -22.83 12.91
CA SER A 160 -13.58 -23.59 13.99
C SER A 160 -14.98 -24.03 13.58
N GLU A 161 -15.34 -25.27 13.90
CA GLU A 161 -16.70 -25.78 13.73
C GLU A 161 -17.72 -25.09 14.66
N ASN A 162 -17.24 -24.45 15.73
CA ASN A 162 -18.05 -23.68 16.67
C ASN A 162 -18.11 -22.18 16.34
N ALA A 163 -17.54 -21.75 15.21
CA ALA A 163 -17.59 -20.35 14.79
C ALA A 163 -19.05 -19.88 14.60
N SER A 164 -19.34 -18.60 14.77
CA SER A 164 -20.69 -18.07 14.52
C SER A 164 -21.07 -18.11 13.04
N SER A 165 -20.09 -17.90 12.14
CA SER A 165 -20.30 -17.85 10.69
C SER A 165 -20.54 -19.23 10.06
N THR A 166 -21.63 -19.34 9.30
CA THR A 166 -21.99 -20.56 8.53
C THR A 166 -20.91 -20.97 7.54
N SER A 167 -20.31 -20.03 6.81
CA SER A 167 -19.25 -20.33 5.83
C SER A 167 -18.01 -20.89 6.52
N THR A 168 -17.64 -20.35 7.69
CA THR A 168 -16.54 -20.86 8.52
C THR A 168 -16.83 -22.29 9.00
N LYS A 169 -18.06 -22.59 9.43
CA LYS A 169 -18.45 -23.95 9.84
C LYS A 169 -18.35 -24.96 8.68
N ILE A 170 -18.81 -24.57 7.48
CA ILE A 170 -18.74 -25.41 6.27
C ILE A 170 -17.28 -25.71 5.93
N MET A 171 -16.42 -24.69 5.94
CA MET A 171 -14.99 -24.84 5.68
C MET A 171 -14.31 -25.73 6.73
N ALA A 172 -14.63 -25.55 8.02
CA ALA A 172 -14.14 -26.41 9.09
C ALA A 172 -14.50 -27.88 8.87
N LYS A 173 -15.77 -28.18 8.55
CA LYS A 173 -16.20 -29.56 8.26
C LYS A 173 -15.48 -30.16 7.07
N ARG A 174 -15.21 -29.38 6.03
CA ARG A 174 -14.44 -29.84 4.85
C ARG A 174 -13.00 -30.17 5.23
N ILE A 175 -12.31 -29.27 5.94
CA ILE A 175 -10.93 -29.49 6.41
C ILE A 175 -10.85 -30.70 7.34
N ILE A 176 -11.77 -30.83 8.30
CA ILE A 176 -11.83 -31.97 9.23
C ILE A 176 -11.91 -33.30 8.45
N ARG A 177 -12.79 -33.35 7.42
CA ARG A 177 -12.93 -34.52 6.56
C ARG A 177 -11.66 -34.82 5.78
N LEU A 178 -11.06 -33.80 5.15
CA LEU A 178 -9.86 -33.96 4.33
C LEU A 178 -8.63 -34.36 5.17
N LEU A 179 -8.53 -33.86 6.40
CA LEU A 179 -7.52 -34.27 7.38
C LEU A 179 -7.76 -35.69 7.95
N GLY A 180 -8.91 -36.31 7.68
CA GLY A 180 -9.28 -37.61 8.25
C GLY A 180 -9.45 -37.58 9.77
N MET A 181 -9.80 -36.43 10.35
CA MET A 181 -9.95 -36.26 11.80
C MET A 181 -11.42 -36.36 12.22
N THR A 182 -11.65 -36.72 13.50
CA THR A 182 -12.97 -36.53 14.10
C THR A 182 -13.14 -35.05 14.48
N PRO A 183 -14.37 -34.51 14.45
CA PRO A 183 -14.61 -33.13 14.87
C PRO A 183 -14.14 -32.85 16.30
N ARG A 184 -14.27 -33.83 17.20
CA ARG A 184 -13.78 -33.71 18.58
C ARG A 184 -12.25 -33.57 18.63
N LYS A 185 -11.51 -34.42 17.92
CA LYS A 185 -10.03 -34.38 17.90
C LYS A 185 -9.54 -33.03 17.38
N TYR A 186 -10.13 -32.56 16.28
CA TYR A 186 -9.79 -31.28 15.68
C TYR A 186 -10.03 -30.09 16.62
N ARG A 187 -11.18 -30.06 17.31
CA ARG A 187 -11.51 -28.96 18.24
C ARG A 187 -10.57 -28.89 19.45
N LEU A 188 -10.22 -30.04 20.03
CA LEU A 188 -9.30 -30.09 21.17
C LEU A 188 -7.89 -29.63 20.73
N MET A 189 -7.38 -30.20 19.65
CA MET A 189 -6.10 -29.82 19.05
C MET A 189 -6.01 -28.31 18.76
N LEU A 190 -7.03 -27.73 18.12
CA LEU A 190 -7.05 -26.29 17.88
C LEU A 190 -7.07 -25.46 19.17
N SER A 191 -7.78 -25.91 20.20
CA SER A 191 -7.83 -25.22 21.49
C SER A 191 -6.45 -25.19 22.13
N ASP A 192 -5.78 -26.35 22.17
CA ASP A 192 -4.45 -26.50 22.79
C ASP A 192 -3.39 -25.66 22.04
N LEU A 193 -3.34 -25.79 20.70
CA LEU A 193 -2.37 -25.04 19.89
C LEU A 193 -2.63 -23.53 19.94
N ARG A 194 -3.89 -23.08 19.98
CA ARG A 194 -4.19 -21.63 20.10
C ARG A 194 -3.79 -21.09 21.46
N ALA A 195 -4.06 -21.84 22.53
CA ALA A 195 -3.61 -21.47 23.87
C ALA A 195 -2.08 -21.38 23.92
N TYR A 196 -1.39 -22.34 23.29
CA TYR A 196 0.07 -22.37 23.23
C TYR A 196 0.68 -21.26 22.36
N SER A 197 0.06 -20.89 21.24
CA SER A 197 0.54 -19.85 20.31
C SER A 197 0.70 -18.47 20.97
N ASN A 198 0.21 -18.31 22.20
CA ASN A 198 0.42 -17.16 23.08
C ASN A 198 0.05 -15.81 22.45
N VAL A 199 -0.89 -15.85 21.50
CA VAL A 199 -1.45 -14.70 20.81
C VAL A 199 -2.06 -13.77 21.86
N VAL A 200 -1.80 -12.47 21.76
CA VAL A 200 -2.19 -11.49 22.81
C VAL A 200 -3.67 -11.55 23.13
N GLU A 201 -4.52 -11.80 22.13
CA GLU A 201 -5.97 -11.95 22.30
C GLU A 201 -6.36 -13.10 23.25
N VAL A 202 -5.56 -14.16 23.35
CA VAL A 202 -5.81 -15.28 24.28
C VAL A 202 -5.63 -14.81 25.71
N LYS A 203 -4.51 -14.13 26.02
CA LYS A 203 -4.23 -13.56 27.34
C LYS A 203 -5.28 -12.52 27.74
N MET A 204 -5.65 -11.64 26.80
CA MET A 204 -6.70 -10.65 27.01
C MET A 204 -8.05 -11.31 27.34
N SER A 205 -8.42 -12.37 26.61
CA SER A 205 -9.69 -13.08 26.83
C SER A 205 -9.72 -13.87 28.14
N SER A 206 -8.56 -14.35 28.60
CA SER A 206 -8.40 -15.03 29.90
C SER A 206 -8.19 -14.06 31.07
N ASN A 207 -8.25 -12.74 30.84
CA ASN A 207 -7.96 -11.70 31.82
C ASN A 207 -6.54 -11.78 32.44
N GLU A 208 -5.59 -12.37 31.72
CA GLU A 208 -4.20 -12.55 32.13
C GLU A 208 -3.29 -11.40 31.65
N TRP A 209 -3.68 -10.16 31.91
CA TRP A 209 -2.98 -8.97 31.43
C TRP A 209 -1.52 -8.91 31.91
N ASN A 210 -1.27 -9.36 33.13
CA ASN A 210 0.07 -9.45 33.74
C ASN A 210 1.04 -10.34 32.96
N ASN A 211 0.54 -11.27 32.14
CA ASN A 211 1.36 -12.17 31.32
C ASN A 211 1.65 -11.60 29.92
N ILE A 212 1.12 -10.41 29.58
CA ILE A 212 1.39 -9.77 28.30
C ILE A 212 2.81 -9.17 28.32
N ASP A 213 3.59 -9.54 27.31
CA ASP A 213 4.92 -9.00 27.03
C ASP A 213 4.74 -7.98 25.89
N TYR A 214 4.73 -6.68 26.24
CA TYR A 214 4.37 -5.60 25.33
C TYR A 214 5.34 -5.43 24.14
N GLU A 215 6.62 -5.76 24.32
CA GLU A 215 7.64 -5.70 23.25
C GLU A 215 7.36 -6.73 22.16
N LYS A 216 6.80 -7.89 22.53
CA LYS A 216 6.46 -8.96 21.60
C LYS A 216 5.06 -8.81 20.98
N VAL A 217 4.27 -7.84 21.41
CA VAL A 217 2.93 -7.61 20.82
C VAL A 217 3.11 -7.18 19.36
N PRO A 218 2.45 -7.84 18.39
CA PRO A 218 2.53 -7.45 16.98
C PRO A 218 2.04 -6.02 16.71
N SER A 219 2.56 -5.37 15.68
CA SER A 219 2.30 -3.95 15.35
C SER A 219 0.82 -3.58 15.33
N LEU A 220 0.03 -4.28 14.52
CA LEU A 220 -1.41 -3.99 14.40
C LEU A 220 -2.18 -4.32 15.68
N ALA A 221 -1.70 -5.28 16.49
CA ALA A 221 -2.31 -5.60 17.78
C ALA A 221 -2.02 -4.50 18.81
N ASN A 222 -0.79 -3.95 18.83
CA ASN A 222 -0.41 -2.80 19.63
C ASN A 222 -1.35 -1.61 19.35
N LEU A 223 -1.54 -1.28 18.07
CA LEU A 223 -2.41 -0.17 17.67
C LEU A 223 -3.91 -0.44 17.90
N LYS A 224 -4.36 -1.69 17.78
CA LYS A 224 -5.78 -2.05 17.93
C LYS A 224 -6.22 -2.12 19.39
N TYR A 225 -5.37 -2.66 20.26
CA TYR A 225 -5.72 -2.97 21.65
C TYR A 225 -5.15 -1.97 22.67
N LYS A 226 -4.52 -0.87 22.23
CA LYS A 226 -3.96 0.18 23.11
C LYS A 226 -4.90 0.60 24.26
N ASN A 227 -6.17 0.86 23.96
CA ASN A 227 -7.15 1.28 24.96
C ASN A 227 -7.51 0.17 25.95
N ALA A 228 -7.44 -1.09 25.51
CA ALA A 228 -7.66 -2.24 26.38
C ALA A 228 -6.47 -2.45 27.32
N PHE A 229 -5.24 -2.31 26.82
CA PHE A 229 -4.03 -2.35 27.65
C PHE A 229 -4.07 -1.26 28.73
N MET A 230 -4.35 -0.02 28.35
CA MET A 230 -4.48 1.09 29.31
C MET A 230 -5.57 0.85 30.35
N ARG A 231 -6.73 0.29 29.96
CA ARG A 231 -7.84 0.05 30.90
C ARG A 231 -7.55 -1.05 31.93
N HIS A 232 -6.80 -2.08 31.54
CA HIS A 232 -6.66 -3.30 32.33
C HIS A 232 -5.27 -3.49 32.96
N ASP A 233 -4.25 -2.80 32.48
CA ASP A 233 -2.86 -2.92 32.94
C ASP A 233 -2.10 -1.58 32.78
N GLU A 234 -2.74 -0.51 33.24
CA GLU A 234 -2.29 0.89 33.11
C GLU A 234 -0.84 1.09 33.54
N ASN A 235 -0.47 0.64 34.75
CA ASN A 235 0.85 0.88 35.33
C ASN A 235 1.98 0.26 34.50
N ARG A 236 1.87 -1.02 34.13
CA ARG A 236 2.90 -1.69 33.31
C ARG A 236 2.92 -1.15 31.89
N ARG A 237 1.75 -0.76 31.36
CA ARG A 237 1.67 -0.16 30.03
C ARG A 237 2.37 1.20 29.99
N LEU A 238 2.13 2.08 30.98
CA LEU A 238 2.80 3.37 31.10
C LEU A 238 4.30 3.23 31.34
N GLU A 239 4.72 2.29 32.18
CA GLU A 239 6.14 1.98 32.39
C GLU A 239 6.82 1.57 31.08
N TYR A 240 6.18 0.69 30.31
CA TYR A 240 6.63 0.28 29.00
C TYR A 240 6.69 1.44 27.99
N LEU A 241 5.68 2.31 27.93
CA LEU A 241 5.72 3.46 27.00
C LEU A 241 6.86 4.43 27.37
N LYS A 242 7.11 4.65 28.66
CA LYS A 242 8.25 5.45 29.13
C LYS A 242 9.60 4.81 28.80
N SER A 243 9.72 3.48 28.85
CA SER A 243 10.96 2.81 28.44
C SER A 243 11.18 2.92 26.93
N VAL A 244 10.11 2.91 26.13
CA VAL A 244 10.17 3.18 24.68
C VAL A 244 10.59 4.61 24.40
N GLU A 245 10.01 5.60 25.08
CA GLU A 245 10.36 7.03 24.93
C GLU A 245 11.85 7.28 25.21
N LYS A 246 12.42 6.60 26.21
CA LYS A 246 13.86 6.66 26.54
C LYS A 246 14.76 5.89 25.57
N GLY A 247 14.19 5.09 24.66
CA GLY A 247 14.92 4.20 23.77
C GLY A 247 15.44 2.91 24.41
N GLU A 248 14.99 2.57 25.62
CA GLU A 248 15.33 1.34 26.35
C GLU A 248 14.56 0.12 25.82
N SER A 249 13.33 0.35 25.34
CA SER A 249 12.46 -0.64 24.68
C SER A 249 12.04 -0.14 23.29
N LYS A 250 11.38 -0.99 22.51
CA LYS A 250 10.82 -0.62 21.20
C LYS A 250 9.39 -1.12 21.02
N ILE A 251 8.55 -0.31 20.39
CA ILE A 251 7.26 -0.78 19.90
C ILE A 251 7.49 -1.51 18.58
N ASN A 252 7.06 -2.77 18.51
CA ASN A 252 7.17 -3.53 17.27
C ASN A 252 6.27 -2.91 16.18
N MET A 253 6.87 -2.24 15.20
CA MET A 253 6.18 -1.59 14.08
C MET A 253 6.56 -2.15 12.71
N HIS A 254 7.17 -3.34 12.67
CA HIS A 254 7.71 -3.93 11.43
C HIS A 254 6.68 -4.06 10.30
N VAL A 255 5.42 -4.37 10.62
CA VAL A 255 4.36 -4.62 9.63
C VAL A 255 3.43 -3.41 9.46
N ALA A 256 3.42 -2.49 10.42
CA ALA A 256 2.52 -1.34 10.36
C ALA A 256 3.03 -0.27 9.40
N THR A 257 2.09 0.46 8.83
CA THR A 257 2.32 1.54 7.87
C THR A 257 2.03 2.90 8.51
N PRO A 258 2.53 4.02 7.95
CA PRO A 258 2.12 5.37 8.40
C PRO A 258 0.59 5.54 8.45
N VAL A 259 -0.11 4.97 7.48
CA VAL A 259 -1.57 5.03 7.35
C VAL A 259 -2.29 4.33 8.52
N ASP A 260 -1.73 3.23 9.02
CA ASP A 260 -2.28 2.53 10.20
C ASP A 260 -2.30 3.47 11.43
N ILE A 261 -1.33 4.36 11.55
CA ILE A 261 -1.26 5.28 12.71
C ILE A 261 -2.17 6.48 12.47
N VAL A 262 -2.04 7.15 11.32
CA VAL A 262 -2.79 8.39 11.02
C VAL A 262 -4.30 8.17 10.98
N SER A 263 -4.78 7.05 10.42
CA SER A 263 -6.22 6.74 10.41
C SER A 263 -6.82 6.59 11.82
N ARG A 264 -5.99 6.35 12.84
CA ARG A 264 -6.41 6.31 14.25
C ARG A 264 -6.43 7.69 14.91
N TYR A 265 -5.83 8.70 14.30
CA TYR A 265 -5.98 10.11 14.68
C TYR A 265 -7.10 10.81 13.91
N SER A 266 -7.24 10.50 12.63
CA SER A 266 -8.14 11.22 11.72
C SER A 266 -9.64 10.97 11.99
N LEU A 267 -10.43 12.02 11.82
CA LEU A 267 -11.89 12.03 11.68
C LEU A 267 -12.31 12.64 10.32
N GLY A 268 -11.39 12.64 9.34
CA GLY A 268 -11.51 13.43 8.11
C GLY A 268 -11.58 14.93 8.42
N TYR A 269 -12.42 15.67 7.69
CA TYR A 269 -12.63 17.10 7.93
C TYR A 269 -13.28 17.45 9.27
N HIS A 270 -13.76 16.46 10.03
CA HIS A 270 -14.38 16.71 11.33
C HIS A 270 -13.35 16.98 12.44
N GLY A 271 -12.06 16.74 12.19
CA GLY A 271 -10.99 17.03 13.14
C GLY A 271 -9.98 15.90 13.32
N ILE A 272 -9.08 16.13 14.27
CA ILE A 272 -8.07 15.17 14.73
C ILE A 272 -8.41 14.79 16.19
N ARG A 273 -8.29 13.51 16.53
CA ARG A 273 -8.50 13.00 17.90
C ARG A 273 -7.44 13.55 18.87
N ASP A 274 -7.75 13.45 20.15
CA ASP A 274 -6.83 13.85 21.24
C ASP A 274 -5.50 13.10 21.18
N TYR A 275 -4.47 13.73 21.75
CA TYR A 275 -3.11 13.20 21.82
C TYR A 275 -3.08 11.79 22.40
N ASP A 276 -2.33 10.90 21.76
CA ASP A 276 -2.19 9.52 22.19
C ASP A 276 -0.71 9.08 22.14
N GLU A 277 -0.14 8.92 23.32
CA GLU A 277 1.27 8.54 23.52
C GLU A 277 1.64 7.24 22.79
N THR A 278 0.75 6.26 22.70
CA THR A 278 1.03 5.02 21.96
C THR A 278 1.12 5.29 20.45
N LEU A 279 0.31 6.19 19.89
CA LEU A 279 0.37 6.51 18.46
C LEU A 279 1.62 7.32 18.10
N GLU A 280 2.02 8.27 18.95
CA GLU A 280 3.25 9.05 18.77
C GLU A 280 4.48 8.15 18.80
N LEU A 281 4.64 7.35 19.87
CA LEU A 281 5.77 6.42 19.97
C LEU A 281 5.74 5.37 18.86
N ALA A 282 4.56 4.95 18.40
CA ALA A 282 4.44 4.05 17.27
C ALA A 282 4.88 4.69 15.95
N TRP A 283 4.67 6.00 15.77
CA TRP A 283 5.14 6.76 14.61
C TRP A 283 6.67 6.83 14.60
N ASP A 284 7.26 7.17 15.74
CA ASP A 284 8.71 7.29 15.89
C ASP A 284 9.44 5.94 15.75
N ASN A 285 8.73 4.83 15.99
CA ASN A 285 9.25 3.47 15.82
C ASN A 285 8.93 2.87 14.44
N LEU A 286 8.30 3.60 13.52
CA LEU A 286 8.23 3.19 12.12
C LEU A 286 9.64 3.02 11.55
N LYS A 287 9.77 2.15 10.55
CA LYS A 287 11.05 1.97 9.86
C LYS A 287 11.48 3.30 9.26
N ASP A 288 12.73 3.67 9.43
CA ASP A 288 13.32 4.86 8.80
C ASP A 288 13.60 4.58 7.31
N ILE A 289 13.06 5.41 6.42
CA ILE A 289 13.29 5.37 4.98
C ILE A 289 13.77 6.75 4.56
N MET A 290 15.07 6.87 4.30
CA MET A 290 15.67 8.12 3.84
C MET A 290 15.08 8.58 2.51
N VAL A 291 14.65 9.84 2.47
CA VAL A 291 14.15 10.53 1.29
C VAL A 291 15.11 11.68 0.96
N GLU A 292 15.46 11.86 -0.31
CA GLU A 292 16.37 12.92 -0.75
C GLU A 292 15.74 13.78 -1.86
N ASP A 293 15.93 15.10 -1.75
CA ASP A 293 15.57 16.12 -2.76
C ASP A 293 14.17 15.93 -3.39
N THR A 294 13.17 15.62 -2.55
CA THR A 294 11.79 15.33 -3.01
C THR A 294 10.78 16.32 -2.47
N LEU A 295 10.08 17.05 -3.32
CA LEU A 295 8.95 17.88 -2.90
C LEU A 295 7.68 17.05 -2.92
N VAL A 296 7.02 17.00 -1.78
CA VAL A 296 5.77 16.30 -1.65
C VAL A 296 4.62 17.24 -1.99
N VAL A 297 3.74 16.81 -2.87
CA VAL A 297 2.51 17.48 -3.28
C VAL A 297 1.36 16.59 -2.84
N ALA A 298 0.56 17.06 -1.88
CA ALA A 298 -0.45 16.23 -1.22
C ALA A 298 -1.86 16.74 -1.50
N ASP A 299 -2.71 15.83 -1.98
CA ASP A 299 -4.13 16.08 -2.25
C ASP A 299 -4.95 16.07 -0.95
N GLY A 300 -5.44 17.25 -0.61
CA GLY A 300 -6.37 17.50 0.49
C GLY A 300 -7.80 17.75 0.02
N SER A 301 -8.14 17.49 -1.24
CA SER A 301 -9.44 17.81 -1.84
C SER A 301 -10.59 16.96 -1.28
N GLY A 302 -11.83 17.43 -1.46
CA GLY A 302 -13.02 16.75 -0.94
C GLY A 302 -13.20 15.31 -1.45
N SER A 303 -12.69 15.00 -2.63
CA SER A 303 -12.68 13.64 -3.20
C SER A 303 -11.89 12.64 -2.33
N MET A 304 -10.89 13.12 -1.60
CA MET A 304 -10.04 12.32 -0.73
C MET A 304 -10.75 11.86 0.56
N THR A 305 -11.95 12.36 0.85
CA THR A 305 -12.75 11.92 2.01
C THR A 305 -13.37 10.53 1.85
N MET A 306 -13.23 9.90 0.68
CA MET A 306 -13.76 8.57 0.45
C MET A 306 -12.98 7.47 1.16
N HIS A 307 -13.71 6.45 1.61
CA HIS A 307 -13.11 5.29 2.27
C HIS A 307 -12.40 4.36 1.29
N VAL A 308 -11.11 4.10 1.55
CA VAL A 308 -10.25 3.23 0.73
C VAL A 308 -10.08 1.83 1.33
N SER A 309 -10.26 1.69 2.64
CA SER A 309 -10.22 0.41 3.35
C SER A 309 -10.82 0.55 4.75
N GLY A 310 -11.91 -0.17 5.03
CA GLY A 310 -12.61 -0.03 6.31
C GLY A 310 -13.01 1.43 6.56
N ASN A 311 -12.55 2.00 7.68
CA ASN A 311 -12.79 3.40 8.02
C ASN A 311 -11.67 4.36 7.56
N THR A 312 -10.60 3.85 6.94
CA THR A 312 -9.50 4.67 6.43
C THR A 312 -9.95 5.42 5.17
N MET A 313 -9.74 6.73 5.15
CA MET A 313 -10.01 7.62 4.01
C MET A 313 -8.78 7.76 3.11
N ALA A 314 -8.98 8.18 1.85
CA ALA A 314 -7.87 8.56 0.98
C ALA A 314 -7.08 9.77 1.56
N LEU A 315 -7.74 10.67 2.28
CA LEU A 315 -7.13 11.79 2.98
C LEU A 315 -6.16 11.33 4.07
N ASP A 316 -6.51 10.25 4.81
CA ASP A 316 -5.63 9.67 5.82
C ASP A 316 -4.33 9.17 5.18
N VAL A 317 -4.44 8.61 3.97
CA VAL A 317 -3.28 8.15 3.20
C VAL A 317 -2.43 9.32 2.75
N ALA A 318 -3.04 10.34 2.15
CA ALA A 318 -2.34 11.51 1.66
C ALA A 318 -1.58 12.21 2.78
N ASN A 319 -2.24 12.47 3.90
CA ASN A 319 -1.63 13.10 5.06
C ASN A 319 -0.56 12.22 5.70
N ALA A 320 -0.77 10.90 5.81
CA ALA A 320 0.25 10.00 6.34
C ALA A 320 1.51 9.98 5.49
N LEU A 321 1.38 9.88 4.16
CA LEU A 321 2.51 9.86 3.25
C LEU A 321 3.19 11.23 3.16
N ALA A 322 2.43 12.33 3.19
CA ALA A 322 2.98 13.67 3.16
C ALA A 322 3.82 13.98 4.40
N VAL A 323 3.28 13.71 5.59
CA VAL A 323 3.99 13.90 6.86
C VAL A 323 5.21 12.98 6.92
N TYR A 324 5.02 11.68 6.65
CA TYR A 324 6.11 10.71 6.73
C TYR A 324 7.24 11.02 5.75
N THR A 325 6.91 11.27 4.48
CA THR A 325 7.94 11.50 3.44
C THR A 325 8.68 12.81 3.68
N SER A 326 7.97 13.89 4.05
CA SER A 326 8.60 15.19 4.31
C SER A 326 9.50 15.16 5.56
N GLU A 327 9.13 14.42 6.61
CA GLU A 327 9.91 14.27 7.83
C GLU A 327 11.24 13.53 7.62
N HIS A 328 11.20 12.49 6.78
CA HIS A 328 12.37 11.67 6.42
C HIS A 328 13.15 12.23 5.23
N ASN A 329 12.73 13.39 4.72
CA ASN A 329 13.42 14.09 3.65
C ASN A 329 14.67 14.80 4.18
N SER A 330 15.60 15.07 3.28
CA SER A 330 16.83 15.81 3.56
C SER A 330 16.81 17.20 2.91
N GLY A 331 17.77 18.04 3.30
CA GLY A 331 17.94 19.37 2.70
C GLY A 331 16.78 20.33 2.96
N VAL A 332 16.50 21.18 1.96
CA VAL A 332 15.57 22.32 2.07
C VAL A 332 14.09 21.90 2.11
N TYR A 333 13.78 20.69 1.68
CA TYR A 333 12.42 20.14 1.64
C TYR A 333 12.06 19.31 2.89
N ARG A 334 12.99 19.18 3.84
CA ARG A 334 12.72 18.53 5.12
C ARG A 334 11.62 19.25 5.88
N ASN A 335 10.63 18.48 6.34
CA ASN A 335 9.43 18.96 7.03
C ASN A 335 8.58 19.92 6.20
N LYS A 336 8.62 19.85 4.87
CA LYS A 336 7.82 20.70 3.98
C LYS A 336 7.04 19.88 2.96
N TYR A 337 5.83 20.32 2.65
CA TYR A 337 5.06 19.84 1.51
C TYR A 337 4.27 20.99 0.87
N ILE A 338 3.74 20.77 -0.33
CA ILE A 338 2.83 21.69 -1.01
C ILE A 338 1.43 21.08 -1.03
N THR A 339 0.43 21.90 -0.72
CA THR A 339 -0.97 21.52 -0.90
C THR A 339 -1.32 21.41 -2.37
N PHE A 340 -2.06 20.37 -2.72
CA PHE A 340 -2.55 20.18 -4.06
C PHE A 340 -3.94 20.82 -4.20
N SER A 341 -3.97 22.12 -4.48
CA SER A 341 -5.22 22.87 -4.66
C SER A 341 -5.09 23.90 -5.77
N SER A 342 -6.19 24.58 -6.10
CA SER A 342 -6.21 25.73 -7.03
C SER A 342 -5.28 26.88 -6.62
N LYS A 343 -4.86 26.93 -5.36
CA LYS A 343 -3.92 27.90 -4.79
C LYS A 343 -2.89 27.15 -3.94
N PRO A 344 -1.91 26.48 -4.56
CA PRO A 344 -0.95 25.67 -3.84
C PRO A 344 -0.19 26.51 -2.81
N GLN A 345 -0.05 25.97 -1.59
CA GLN A 345 0.62 26.61 -0.47
C GLN A 345 1.75 25.72 0.03
N PHE A 346 2.90 26.34 0.35
CA PHE A 346 3.93 25.68 1.13
C PHE A 346 3.47 25.55 2.58
N VAL A 347 3.53 24.34 3.10
CA VAL A 347 3.22 24.01 4.48
C VAL A 347 4.47 23.45 5.15
N GLU A 348 4.83 24.01 6.30
CA GLU A 348 5.99 23.59 7.08
C GLU A 348 5.57 22.98 8.42
N PHE A 349 6.14 21.84 8.75
CA PHE A 349 5.96 21.16 10.05
C PHE A 349 7.03 21.54 11.08
N LYS A 350 7.85 22.56 10.82
CA LYS A 350 9.04 22.87 11.62
C LYS A 350 8.74 23.22 13.09
N GLU A 351 7.54 23.73 13.38
CA GLU A 351 7.09 24.12 14.71
C GLU A 351 6.20 23.06 15.40
N SER A 352 6.14 21.84 14.87
CA SER A 352 5.33 20.75 15.43
C SER A 352 6.18 19.79 16.26
N ASP A 353 5.75 19.53 17.49
CA ASP A 353 6.44 18.61 18.42
C ASP A 353 5.86 17.18 18.40
N SER A 354 4.80 16.94 17.64
CA SER A 354 4.09 15.64 17.60
C SER A 354 3.43 15.38 16.25
N LEU A 355 3.21 14.10 15.92
CA LEU A 355 2.38 13.68 14.79
C LEU A 355 1.01 14.35 14.85
N LYS A 356 0.35 14.39 16.01
CA LYS A 356 -0.94 15.09 16.16
C LYS A 356 -0.87 16.53 15.66
N THR A 357 0.12 17.31 16.09
CA THR A 357 0.26 18.72 15.67
C THR A 357 0.57 18.85 14.18
N LYS A 358 1.36 17.93 13.60
CA LYS A 358 1.57 17.86 12.14
C LYS A 358 0.25 17.61 11.38
N LEU A 359 -0.57 16.69 11.87
CA LEU A 359 -1.89 16.40 11.29
C LEU A 359 -2.88 17.56 11.44
N GLU A 360 -2.84 18.29 12.56
CA GLU A 360 -3.65 19.50 12.75
C GLU A 360 -3.24 20.62 11.79
N ILE A 361 -1.93 20.76 11.52
CA ILE A 361 -1.42 21.68 10.50
C ILE A 361 -1.94 21.23 9.13
N ALA A 362 -1.74 19.97 8.75
CA ALA A 362 -2.18 19.45 7.45
C ALA A 362 -3.70 19.67 7.24
N LEU A 363 -4.51 19.36 8.25
CA LEU A 363 -5.97 19.53 8.19
C LEU A 363 -6.41 20.99 7.99
N LYS A 364 -5.70 21.97 8.55
CA LYS A 364 -6.00 23.41 8.32
C LYS A 364 -5.76 23.84 6.88
N HIS A 365 -4.90 23.12 6.18
CA HIS A 365 -4.52 23.37 4.79
C HIS A 365 -5.24 22.44 3.81
N ASP A 366 -6.03 21.48 4.29
CA ASP A 366 -6.89 20.66 3.45
C ASP A 366 -8.07 21.51 2.97
N GLU A 367 -8.07 21.84 1.68
CA GLU A 367 -9.11 22.66 1.06
C GLU A 367 -10.10 21.76 0.30
N VAL A 368 -11.41 22.01 0.45
CA VAL A 368 -12.44 21.47 -0.46
C VAL A 368 -12.43 22.28 -1.76
N ALA A 369 -11.32 22.22 -2.48
CA ALA A 369 -11.07 22.95 -3.71
C ALA A 369 -10.72 21.99 -4.85
N ASN A 370 -10.83 22.52 -6.07
CA ASN A 370 -10.42 21.88 -7.31
C ASN A 370 -8.89 21.71 -7.35
N THR A 371 -8.42 20.62 -7.94
CA THR A 371 -7.05 20.12 -7.95
C THR A 371 -6.32 20.61 -9.20
N ASN A 372 -5.56 21.71 -9.09
CA ASN A 372 -4.83 22.30 -10.21
C ASN A 372 -3.33 21.96 -10.16
N ILE A 373 -2.93 20.98 -10.97
CA ILE A 373 -1.53 20.54 -10.99
C ILE A 373 -0.64 21.53 -11.72
N GLU A 374 -1.16 22.23 -12.74
CA GLU A 374 -0.41 23.27 -13.43
C GLU A 374 0.00 24.38 -12.48
N ALA A 375 -0.87 24.78 -11.56
CA ALA A 375 -0.56 25.81 -10.57
C ALA A 375 0.64 25.42 -9.69
N VAL A 376 0.80 24.13 -9.36
CA VAL A 376 1.96 23.65 -8.60
C VAL A 376 3.23 23.77 -9.43
N PHE A 377 3.20 23.34 -10.69
CA PHE A 377 4.35 23.42 -11.59
C PHE A 377 4.72 24.85 -11.97
N ASP A 378 3.73 25.70 -12.19
CA ASP A 378 3.91 27.13 -12.48
C ASP A 378 4.50 27.85 -11.27
N LEU A 379 4.08 27.52 -10.04
CA LEU A 379 4.66 28.05 -8.81
C LEU A 379 6.15 27.69 -8.68
N ILE A 380 6.50 26.41 -8.91
CA ILE A 380 7.89 25.95 -8.86
C ILE A 380 8.73 26.65 -9.92
N LEU A 381 8.22 26.76 -11.15
CA LEU A 381 8.92 27.40 -12.26
C LEU A 381 9.09 28.91 -12.03
N ALA A 382 8.06 29.60 -11.54
CA ALA A 382 8.13 31.02 -11.23
C ALA A 382 9.19 31.30 -10.16
N ILE A 383 9.24 30.51 -9.07
CA ILE A 383 10.28 30.65 -8.04
C ILE A 383 11.67 30.46 -8.64
N ALA A 384 11.85 29.48 -9.53
CA ALA A 384 13.14 29.21 -10.17
C ALA A 384 13.59 30.39 -11.06
N VAL A 385 12.69 30.90 -11.90
CA VAL A 385 12.97 32.03 -12.80
C VAL A 385 13.20 33.33 -12.02
N ASP A 386 12.34 33.64 -11.05
CA ASP A 386 12.40 34.90 -10.29
C ASP A 386 13.65 35.02 -9.39
N ASN A 387 14.27 33.89 -9.04
CA ASN A 387 15.45 33.82 -8.18
C ASN A 387 16.72 33.35 -8.91
N ASP A 388 16.68 33.21 -10.24
CA ASP A 388 17.80 32.74 -11.07
C ASP A 388 18.44 31.42 -10.54
N ILE A 389 17.60 30.46 -10.14
CA ILE A 389 18.05 29.20 -9.55
C ILE A 389 18.79 28.37 -10.62
N PRO A 390 20.04 27.91 -10.39
CA PRO A 390 20.72 27.03 -11.34
C PRO A 390 20.00 25.68 -11.52
N GLN A 391 20.08 25.08 -12.72
CA GLN A 391 19.44 23.79 -13.01
C GLN A 391 19.90 22.66 -12.05
N GLU A 392 21.14 22.72 -11.56
CA GLU A 392 21.70 21.79 -10.59
C GLU A 392 21.11 21.92 -9.18
N GLU A 393 20.58 23.10 -8.84
CA GLU A 393 19.90 23.39 -7.57
C GLU A 393 18.38 23.24 -7.70
N MET A 394 17.87 23.09 -8.92
CA MET A 394 16.47 22.78 -9.14
C MET A 394 16.08 21.48 -8.47
N ILE A 395 14.83 21.45 -8.06
CA ILE A 395 14.25 20.27 -7.47
C ILE A 395 14.37 19.05 -8.40
N LYS A 396 14.81 17.93 -7.83
CA LYS A 396 15.04 16.69 -8.59
C LYS A 396 13.81 15.81 -8.69
N ASN A 397 13.03 15.69 -7.60
CA ASN A 397 11.88 14.80 -7.53
C ASN A 397 10.63 15.54 -7.03
N ILE A 398 9.49 15.27 -7.66
CA ILE A 398 8.17 15.70 -7.17
C ILE A 398 7.33 14.44 -6.92
N LEU A 399 6.95 14.22 -5.66
CA LEU A 399 6.04 13.16 -5.25
C LEU A 399 4.62 13.71 -5.14
N ILE A 400 3.73 13.27 -6.02
CA ILE A 400 2.34 13.70 -6.08
C ILE A 400 1.46 12.58 -5.51
N ILE A 401 0.80 12.87 -4.38
CA ILE A 401 -0.08 11.93 -3.68
C ILE A 401 -1.52 12.37 -3.90
N SER A 402 -2.27 11.63 -4.71
CA SER A 402 -3.63 12.00 -5.13
C SER A 402 -4.45 10.77 -5.54
N ASP A 403 -5.76 10.95 -5.69
CA ASP A 403 -6.63 10.00 -6.39
C ASP A 403 -6.48 10.04 -7.92
N MET A 404 -5.60 10.91 -8.45
CA MET A 404 -5.27 11.04 -9.87
C MET A 404 -6.43 11.55 -10.74
N GLU A 405 -7.46 12.14 -10.13
CA GLU A 405 -8.57 12.78 -10.83
C GLU A 405 -8.27 14.27 -11.07
N PHE A 406 -7.21 14.54 -11.83
CA PHE A 406 -6.79 15.92 -12.16
C PHE A 406 -7.86 16.69 -12.93
N ASP A 407 -7.95 18.00 -12.68
CA ASP A 407 -8.80 18.90 -13.44
C ASP A 407 -8.27 19.15 -14.86
N MET A 408 -9.19 19.46 -15.77
CA MET A 408 -8.87 19.93 -17.12
C MET A 408 -7.85 21.07 -17.06
N ALA A 409 -6.88 21.02 -17.99
CA ALA A 409 -5.92 22.08 -18.17
C ALA A 409 -6.63 23.43 -18.36
N GLN A 410 -6.46 24.37 -17.42
CA GLN A 410 -6.94 25.73 -17.61
C GLN A 410 -5.83 26.49 -18.32
N GLY A 411 -6.13 27.04 -19.50
CA GLY A 411 -5.16 27.81 -20.28
C GLY A 411 -4.38 28.77 -19.39
N GLY A 412 -3.06 28.57 -19.32
CA GLY A 412 -2.17 29.40 -18.52
C GLY A 412 -2.22 30.87 -18.93
N TRP A 413 -1.56 31.72 -18.13
CA TRP A 413 -1.50 33.18 -18.24
C TRP A 413 -1.29 33.79 -19.65
N PHE A 414 -0.86 32.99 -20.64
CA PHE A 414 -0.56 33.42 -22.00
C PHE A 414 -1.58 33.01 -23.07
N GLY A 415 -2.81 32.61 -22.71
CA GLY A 415 -3.95 32.64 -23.63
C GLY A 415 -3.78 31.88 -24.96
N GLU A 416 -2.96 30.83 -25.01
CA GLU A 416 -2.92 29.96 -26.19
C GLU A 416 -4.08 28.96 -26.12
N ASP A 417 -4.82 28.87 -27.23
CA ASP A 417 -5.81 27.83 -27.50
C ASP A 417 -5.15 26.45 -27.37
N ASN A 418 -5.21 25.86 -26.18
CA ASN A 418 -4.87 24.46 -25.98
C ASN A 418 -5.93 23.65 -26.70
N THR A 419 -5.63 23.23 -27.93
CA THR A 419 -6.36 22.16 -28.61
C THR A 419 -6.52 21.02 -27.60
N LEU A 420 -7.77 20.66 -27.31
CA LEU A 420 -8.29 19.66 -26.36
C LEU A 420 -7.77 18.22 -26.61
N THR A 421 -6.52 18.06 -27.02
CA THR A 421 -5.94 16.85 -27.62
C THR A 421 -4.55 16.50 -27.05
N ARG A 422 -3.86 17.39 -26.33
CA ARG A 422 -2.53 17.10 -25.76
C ARG A 422 -2.60 16.75 -24.26
N PRO A 423 -1.87 15.70 -23.82
CA PRO A 423 -1.69 15.40 -22.39
C PRO A 423 -1.07 16.57 -21.62
N LEU A 424 -1.54 16.77 -20.39
CA LEU A 424 -1.18 17.90 -19.54
C LEU A 424 0.33 18.07 -19.33
N PHE A 425 1.03 16.96 -19.08
CA PHE A 425 2.45 16.98 -18.77
C PHE A 425 3.34 17.33 -19.97
N GLU A 426 2.90 17.09 -21.21
CA GLU A 426 3.64 17.56 -22.39
C GLU A 426 3.67 19.10 -22.46
N VAL A 427 2.57 19.73 -22.03
CA VAL A 427 2.46 21.20 -21.98
C VAL A 427 3.33 21.77 -20.86
N ILE A 428 3.37 21.10 -19.70
CA ILE A 428 4.22 21.50 -18.57
C ILE A 428 5.70 21.34 -18.92
N GLU A 429 6.07 20.21 -19.53
CA GLU A 429 7.46 19.95 -19.95
C GLU A 429 7.97 21.00 -20.94
N LYS A 430 7.15 21.36 -21.94
CA LYS A 430 7.49 22.43 -22.89
C LYS A 430 7.74 23.76 -22.18
N ARG A 431 6.89 24.15 -21.22
CA ARG A 431 7.05 25.39 -20.45
C ARG A 431 8.37 25.43 -19.67
N TYR A 432 8.75 24.32 -19.04
CA TYR A 432 10.03 24.21 -18.33
C TYR A 432 11.20 24.36 -19.31
N LYS A 433 11.16 23.65 -20.45
CA LYS A 433 12.19 23.74 -21.49
C LYS A 433 12.33 25.15 -22.05
N ASP A 434 11.23 25.84 -22.31
CA ASP A 434 11.22 27.22 -22.82
C ASP A 434 11.84 28.21 -21.82
N ALA A 435 11.77 27.93 -20.52
CA ALA A 435 12.39 28.71 -19.44
C ALA A 435 13.84 28.30 -19.12
N GLY A 436 14.42 27.35 -19.85
CA GLY A 436 15.79 26.88 -19.65
C GLY A 436 15.94 25.78 -18.59
N TYR A 437 14.83 25.20 -18.13
CA TYR A 437 14.81 24.14 -17.11
C TYR A 437 14.38 22.79 -17.65
N SER A 438 14.82 21.73 -16.99
CA SER A 438 14.36 20.36 -17.16
C SER A 438 13.26 20.05 -16.15
N LEU A 439 12.21 19.34 -16.57
CA LEU A 439 11.11 18.97 -15.69
C LEU A 439 11.59 18.00 -14.60
N PRO A 440 11.31 18.22 -13.31
CA PRO A 440 11.72 17.27 -12.27
C PRO A 440 11.15 15.86 -12.52
N LYS A 441 11.79 14.83 -11.97
CA LYS A 441 11.25 13.46 -11.99
C LYS A 441 9.89 13.47 -11.29
N LEU A 442 8.88 12.91 -11.95
CA LEU A 442 7.52 12.88 -11.42
C LEU A 442 7.21 11.51 -10.84
N ILE A 443 6.65 11.49 -9.64
CA ILE A 443 6.26 10.26 -8.96
C ILE A 443 4.81 10.39 -8.56
N PHE A 444 3.95 9.55 -9.14
CA PHE A 444 2.51 9.55 -8.88
C PHE A 444 2.18 8.43 -7.92
N TRP A 445 1.82 8.79 -6.69
CA TRP A 445 1.29 7.87 -5.70
C TRP A 445 -0.24 7.84 -5.79
N ASN A 446 -0.75 6.81 -6.45
CA ASN A 446 -2.18 6.62 -6.65
C ASN A 446 -2.85 6.09 -5.38
N VAL A 447 -3.57 6.97 -4.68
CA VAL A 447 -4.28 6.64 -3.46
C VAL A 447 -5.56 5.86 -3.76
N ASN A 448 -6.36 6.32 -4.73
CA ASN A 448 -7.64 5.67 -5.09
C ASN A 448 -8.23 6.14 -6.43
N SER A 449 -7.55 5.89 -7.55
CA SER A 449 -8.04 6.31 -8.88
C SER A 449 -9.37 5.67 -9.27
N ARG A 450 -10.37 6.52 -9.55
CA ARG A 450 -11.74 6.13 -9.90
C ARG A 450 -11.85 5.80 -11.38
N THR A 451 -11.27 6.62 -12.25
CA THR A 451 -11.25 6.41 -13.69
C THR A 451 -10.17 5.45 -14.16
N GLN A 452 -9.18 5.16 -13.30
CA GLN A 452 -7.98 4.40 -13.65
C GLN A 452 -7.17 5.05 -14.79
N THR A 453 -7.39 6.34 -15.05
CA THR A 453 -6.63 7.10 -16.05
C THR A 453 -5.20 7.25 -15.56
N ILE A 454 -4.26 6.93 -16.44
CA ILE A 454 -2.83 7.04 -16.18
C ILE A 454 -2.40 8.45 -16.60
N PRO A 455 -1.87 9.28 -15.69
CA PRO A 455 -1.49 10.65 -16.03
C PRO A 455 -0.38 10.73 -17.08
N LEU A 456 0.55 9.78 -17.04
CA LEU A 456 1.74 9.76 -17.88
C LEU A 456 2.25 8.33 -18.04
N THR A 457 2.55 7.91 -19.27
CA THR A 457 3.07 6.56 -19.56
C THR A 457 4.58 6.49 -19.36
N GLU A 458 5.30 7.47 -19.90
CA GLU A 458 6.76 7.65 -19.81
C GLU A 458 7.07 9.15 -19.91
N ASN A 459 8.17 9.60 -19.29
CA ASN A 459 8.73 10.94 -19.47
C ASN A 459 10.23 10.82 -19.73
N GLU A 460 10.84 11.77 -20.44
CA GLU A 460 12.31 11.87 -20.63
C GLU A 460 13.07 11.89 -19.28
N LEU A 461 12.40 12.30 -18.20
CA LEU A 461 12.93 12.37 -16.82
C LEU A 461 12.19 11.42 -15.85
N GLY A 462 11.44 10.47 -16.40
CA GLY A 462 10.81 9.34 -15.71
C GLY A 462 9.52 9.58 -14.95
N VAL A 463 8.79 8.47 -14.77
CA VAL A 463 7.55 8.37 -14.00
C VAL A 463 7.63 7.15 -13.10
N ALA A 464 7.35 7.30 -11.81
CA ALA A 464 7.06 6.14 -10.95
C ALA A 464 5.57 6.13 -10.61
N LEU A 465 4.88 5.08 -11.07
CA LEU A 465 3.47 4.84 -10.78
C LEU A 465 3.36 3.86 -9.61
N VAL A 466 2.93 4.37 -8.47
CA VAL A 466 3.04 3.64 -7.20
C VAL A 466 1.70 3.60 -6.49
N SER A 467 1.38 2.45 -5.90
CA SER A 467 0.10 2.17 -5.23
C SER A 467 0.34 1.18 -4.08
N GLY A 468 -0.46 1.30 -3.01
CA GLY A 468 -0.23 0.54 -1.77
C GLY A 468 0.41 1.35 -0.66
N PHE A 469 0.59 0.75 0.51
CA PHE A 469 1.12 1.42 1.71
C PHE A 469 2.35 0.71 2.31
N GLY A 470 2.93 -0.25 1.58
CA GLY A 470 4.05 -1.06 2.06
C GLY A 470 5.40 -0.32 2.04
N GLN A 471 6.35 -0.78 2.85
CA GLN A 471 7.67 -0.14 2.97
C GLN A 471 8.48 -0.16 1.66
N ASN A 472 8.37 -1.21 0.84
CA ASN A 472 9.08 -1.24 -0.46
C ASN A 472 8.40 -0.35 -1.51
N VAL A 473 7.13 -0.01 -1.32
CA VAL A 473 6.39 0.94 -2.17
C VAL A 473 7.04 2.33 -2.05
N LEU A 474 7.44 2.74 -0.83
CA LEU A 474 8.23 3.96 -0.60
C LEU A 474 9.64 3.86 -1.20
N LYS A 475 10.31 2.70 -1.14
CA LYS A 475 11.62 2.53 -1.80
C LYS A 475 11.54 2.61 -3.32
N MET A 476 10.46 2.12 -3.93
CA MET A 476 10.22 2.24 -5.38
C MET A 476 10.14 3.70 -5.80
N VAL A 477 9.45 4.54 -5.02
CA VAL A 477 9.39 6.00 -5.23
C VAL A 477 10.78 6.62 -5.22
N MET A 478 11.65 6.18 -4.31
CA MET A 478 13.02 6.70 -4.16
C MET A 478 14.05 6.09 -5.14
N SER A 479 13.64 5.19 -6.03
CA SER A 479 14.56 4.61 -7.02
C SER A 479 15.10 5.71 -7.95
N SER A 480 16.36 5.63 -8.37
CA SER A 480 16.93 6.54 -9.37
C SER A 480 16.44 6.26 -10.79
N LYS A 481 15.72 5.16 -11.00
CA LYS A 481 15.20 4.76 -12.32
C LYS A 481 13.98 5.56 -12.73
N TYR A 482 13.81 5.69 -14.04
CA TYR A 482 12.82 6.54 -14.68
C TYR A 482 11.66 5.75 -15.29
N ASP A 483 11.89 4.49 -15.68
CA ASP A 483 10.89 3.62 -16.27
C ASP A 483 10.08 2.88 -15.17
N PRO A 484 8.75 3.07 -15.10
CA PRO A 484 7.89 2.32 -14.18
C PRO A 484 8.06 0.80 -14.29
N TYR A 485 8.30 0.27 -15.50
CA TYR A 485 8.49 -1.15 -15.73
C TYR A 485 9.78 -1.65 -15.08
N GLU A 486 10.91 -0.96 -15.30
CA GLU A 486 12.18 -1.33 -14.69
C GLU A 486 12.14 -1.27 -13.15
N VAL A 487 11.50 -0.26 -12.58
CA VAL A 487 11.33 -0.12 -11.12
C VAL A 487 10.52 -1.29 -10.56
N LEU A 488 9.43 -1.65 -11.25
CA LEU A 488 8.57 -2.76 -10.84
C LEU A 488 9.30 -4.11 -10.97
N VAL A 489 9.96 -4.35 -12.11
CA VAL A 489 10.71 -5.59 -12.36
C VAL A 489 11.83 -5.75 -11.34
N GLU A 490 12.61 -4.71 -11.04
CA GLU A 490 13.65 -4.77 -10.00
C GLU A 490 13.06 -5.17 -8.64
N THR A 491 11.91 -4.60 -8.29
CA THR A 491 11.24 -4.91 -7.02
C THR A 491 10.81 -6.37 -6.94
N ILE A 492 10.15 -6.87 -7.99
CA ILE A 492 9.59 -8.22 -8.00
C ILE A 492 10.62 -9.31 -8.33
N THR A 493 11.77 -8.95 -8.88
CA THR A 493 12.89 -9.90 -9.15
C THR A 493 13.94 -9.91 -8.04
N GLY A 494 13.78 -9.06 -7.02
CA GLY A 494 14.65 -9.03 -5.85
C GLY A 494 14.65 -10.33 -5.02
N PRO A 495 15.59 -10.48 -4.07
CA PRO A 495 15.77 -11.70 -3.28
C PRO A 495 14.50 -12.17 -2.56
N ARG A 496 13.62 -11.23 -2.17
CA ARG A 496 12.36 -11.51 -1.47
C ARG A 496 11.46 -12.46 -2.26
N TYR A 497 11.45 -12.39 -3.59
CA TYR A 497 10.55 -13.16 -4.47
C TYR A 497 11.29 -14.22 -5.30
N ALA A 498 12.56 -14.50 -5.02
CA ALA A 498 13.38 -15.44 -5.80
C ALA A 498 12.87 -16.89 -5.73
N GLN A 499 12.17 -17.26 -4.66
CA GLN A 499 11.59 -18.61 -4.47
C GLN A 499 10.30 -18.85 -5.28
N ILE A 500 9.75 -17.81 -5.92
CA ILE A 500 8.55 -17.93 -6.74
C ILE A 500 8.92 -18.52 -8.11
N LYS A 501 8.22 -19.58 -8.53
CA LYS A 501 8.58 -20.38 -9.72
C LYS A 501 7.42 -20.45 -10.70
N CYS A 502 7.68 -20.20 -11.98
CA CYS A 502 6.78 -20.61 -13.05
C CYS A 502 6.89 -22.11 -13.35
#